data_AF-A0A6N3BUT2-F1
#
_entry.id   AF-A0A6N3BUT2-F1
#
_cell.length_a   1.000
_cell.length_b   1.000
_cell.length_c   1.000
_cell.angle_alpha   90.00
_cell.angle_beta   90.00
_cell.angle_gamma   90.00
#
_symmetry.space_group_name_H-M   'P 1'
#
loop_
_entity.id
_entity.type
_entity.pdbx_description
1 polymer ?
#
loop_
_entity_poly.entity_id
_entity_poly.type
_entity_poly.pdbx_seq_one_letter_code
_entity_poly.pdbx_strand_id
1 'polypeptide(L)'
;MKRLFLSILLCVFVWGMKAQEMDAVFVAMPDQYVPQLENAWRKDLIDLYNSGKEAKLKNTMNGFSTLKKLTDDYLLLQVTERSTVEMKLLPLVNDTYVVCMITTVYGPVPDSQVEFFTTDWKPLDSADLYTPVPVEWFIKDDADKNRTAFIEATARLDVDLRKYSLSPDDQTLTVEYTTPKYLTKTERKQVEPFLKNTPKVYIWEKFHFK
;
A
#
# COMPACT_ATOMS: atom_id res chain seq x y z
N MET A 1 17.48 -40.06 -54.81
CA MET A 1 16.96 -40.18 -53.44
C MET A 1 17.31 -38.88 -52.70
N LYS A 2 16.53 -37.79 -52.83
CA LYS A 2 15.38 -37.41 -51.98
C LYS A 2 15.55 -37.78 -50.49
N ARG A 3 15.92 -36.79 -49.67
CA ARG A 3 15.42 -36.45 -48.31
C ARG A 3 16.40 -35.44 -47.71
N LEU A 4 16.27 -34.16 -48.06
CA LEU A 4 15.47 -33.13 -47.39
C LEU A 4 15.99 -32.82 -45.97
N PHE A 5 16.56 -31.62 -45.86
CA PHE A 5 16.65 -30.77 -44.67
C PHE A 5 15.61 -31.10 -43.58
N LEU A 6 16.01 -31.17 -42.31
CA LEU A 6 15.43 -30.30 -41.29
C LEU A 6 16.25 -30.29 -40.00
N SER A 7 16.80 -29.11 -39.76
CA SER A 7 17.27 -28.56 -38.50
C SER A 7 16.21 -28.72 -37.40
N ILE A 8 16.59 -29.22 -36.22
CA ILE A 8 15.91 -28.88 -34.96
C ILE A 8 16.99 -28.49 -33.96
N LEU A 9 17.35 -27.20 -34.04
CA LEU A 9 17.94 -26.47 -32.94
C LEU A 9 16.89 -26.47 -31.83
N LEU A 10 17.10 -27.31 -30.81
CA LEU A 10 16.27 -27.34 -29.62
C LEU A 10 16.59 -26.05 -28.83
N CYS A 11 16.02 -24.92 -29.26
CA CYS A 11 15.92 -23.73 -28.43
C CYS A 11 14.98 -24.08 -27.28
N VAL A 12 15.55 -24.63 -26.21
CA VAL A 12 14.93 -24.63 -24.91
C VAL A 12 14.80 -23.15 -24.53
N PHE A 13 13.67 -22.55 -24.88
CA PHE A 13 13.19 -21.35 -24.23
C PHE A 13 12.92 -21.73 -22.78
N VAL A 14 13.97 -21.74 -21.97
CA VAL A 14 13.79 -21.43 -20.55
C VAL A 14 13.41 -19.96 -20.57
N TRP A 15 12.12 -19.67 -20.70
CA TRP A 15 11.60 -18.42 -20.18
C TRP A 15 11.92 -18.49 -18.69
N GLY A 16 13.08 -17.95 -18.32
CA GLY A 16 13.29 -17.52 -16.95
C GLY A 16 12.10 -16.65 -16.66
N MET A 17 11.25 -17.10 -15.73
CA MET A 17 10.27 -16.22 -15.10
C MET A 17 11.10 -15.03 -14.63
N LYS A 18 11.03 -13.92 -15.36
CA LYS A 18 11.58 -12.69 -14.84
C LYS A 18 10.83 -12.48 -13.53
N ALA A 19 11.57 -12.32 -12.43
CA ALA A 19 11.01 -11.77 -11.22
C ALA A 19 10.17 -10.57 -11.65
N GLN A 20 8.88 -10.59 -11.33
CA GLN A 20 8.00 -9.52 -11.77
C GLN A 20 8.39 -8.28 -10.98
N GLU A 21 8.99 -7.31 -11.66
CA GLU A 21 9.46 -6.08 -11.06
C GLU A 21 8.30 -5.10 -10.88
N MET A 22 8.33 -4.30 -9.81
CA MET A 22 7.29 -3.34 -9.47
C MET A 22 7.01 -2.33 -10.60
N ASP A 23 7.99 -2.01 -11.43
CA ASP A 23 7.84 -1.11 -12.56
C ASP A 23 6.83 -1.65 -13.60
N ALA A 24 6.93 -2.93 -13.96
CA ALA A 24 6.06 -3.61 -14.90
C ALA A 24 4.64 -3.73 -14.33
N VAL A 25 4.52 -4.03 -13.04
CA VAL A 25 3.22 -4.09 -12.34
C VAL A 25 2.55 -2.72 -12.34
N PHE A 26 3.31 -1.66 -12.04
CA PHE A 26 2.80 -0.29 -12.04
C PHE A 26 2.36 0.16 -13.44
N VAL A 27 3.15 -0.13 -14.48
CA VAL A 27 2.79 0.19 -15.87
C VAL A 27 1.57 -0.60 -16.33
N ALA A 28 1.39 -1.85 -15.88
CA ALA A 28 0.24 -2.68 -16.23
C ALA A 28 -1.05 -2.35 -15.47
N MET A 29 -0.99 -1.52 -14.41
CA MET A 29 -2.15 -1.15 -13.61
C MET A 29 -3.31 -0.62 -14.46
N PRO A 30 -4.56 -1.01 -14.22
CA PRO A 30 -5.70 -0.36 -14.86
C PRO A 30 -5.86 1.09 -14.41
N ASP A 31 -6.20 2.01 -15.34
CA ASP A 31 -6.34 3.44 -15.04
C ASP A 31 -7.39 3.74 -13.96
N GLN A 32 -8.36 2.84 -13.74
CA GLN A 32 -9.41 3.01 -12.73
C GLN A 32 -8.89 3.15 -11.29
N TYR A 33 -7.71 2.57 -10.97
CA TYR A 33 -7.15 2.62 -9.62
C TYR A 33 -6.46 3.96 -9.33
N VAL A 34 -5.95 4.63 -10.37
CA VAL A 34 -5.36 5.97 -10.28
C VAL A 34 -5.80 6.77 -11.50
N PRO A 35 -7.07 7.24 -11.55
CA PRO A 35 -7.64 7.90 -12.73
C PRO A 35 -6.97 9.24 -13.06
N GLN A 36 -6.14 9.76 -12.15
CA GLN A 36 -5.32 10.95 -12.37
C GLN A 36 -4.13 10.68 -13.30
N LEU A 37 -3.77 9.42 -13.53
CA LEU A 37 -2.52 9.02 -14.16
C LEU A 37 -2.75 7.90 -15.20
N GLU A 38 -2.90 8.31 -16.46
CA GLU A 38 -3.06 7.39 -17.59
C GLU A 38 -1.84 6.47 -17.77
N ASN A 39 -2.05 5.35 -18.47
CA ASN A 39 -1.02 4.36 -18.75
C ASN A 39 0.30 4.93 -19.30
N ALA A 40 0.22 5.81 -20.31
CA ALA A 40 1.40 6.42 -20.92
C ALA A 40 2.24 7.19 -19.89
N TRP A 41 1.59 7.89 -18.96
CA TRP A 41 2.29 8.71 -17.96
C TRP A 41 2.95 7.87 -16.86
N ARG A 42 2.45 6.66 -16.58
CA ARG A 42 3.10 5.75 -15.63
C ARG A 42 4.46 5.31 -16.14
N LYS A 43 4.57 4.99 -17.43
CA LYS A 43 5.84 4.67 -18.08
C LYS A 43 6.80 5.86 -18.03
N ASP A 44 6.31 7.06 -18.38
CA ASP A 44 7.13 8.28 -18.36
C ASP A 44 7.67 8.60 -16.94
N LEU A 45 6.88 8.37 -15.88
CA LEU A 45 7.35 8.55 -14.50
C LEU A 45 8.51 7.60 -14.16
N ILE A 46 8.42 6.33 -14.58
CA ILE A 46 9.48 5.34 -14.38
C ILE A 46 10.76 5.77 -15.12
N ASP A 47 10.63 6.18 -16.38
CA ASP A 47 11.76 6.62 -17.20
C ASP A 47 12.45 7.87 -16.59
N LEU A 48 11.66 8.84 -16.11
CA LEU A 48 12.19 10.00 -15.39
C LEU A 48 12.94 9.60 -14.11
N TYR A 49 12.35 8.72 -13.30
CA TYR A 49 12.95 8.25 -12.04
C TYR A 49 14.28 7.53 -12.29
N ASN A 50 14.31 6.60 -13.24
CA ASN A 50 15.50 5.83 -13.60
C ASN A 50 16.60 6.70 -14.22
N SER A 51 16.23 7.82 -14.85
CA SER A 51 17.20 8.81 -15.35
C SER A 51 17.78 9.73 -14.26
N GLY A 52 17.38 9.57 -13.00
CA GLY A 52 17.80 10.42 -11.88
C GLY A 52 17.17 11.82 -11.88
N LYS A 53 16.14 12.05 -12.71
CA LYS A 53 15.39 13.31 -12.75
C LYS A 53 14.23 13.27 -11.76
N GLU A 54 13.66 14.44 -11.45
CA GLU A 54 12.41 14.49 -10.70
C GLU A 54 11.30 13.82 -11.54
N ALA A 55 10.81 12.67 -11.06
CA ALA A 55 9.75 11.91 -11.69
C ALA A 55 8.39 12.53 -11.38
N LYS A 56 8.08 13.64 -12.05
CA LYS A 56 6.88 14.46 -11.82
C LYS A 56 6.24 14.89 -13.13
N LEU A 57 4.94 14.65 -13.25
CA LEU A 57 4.14 14.99 -14.43
C LEU A 57 2.83 15.67 -14.03
N LYS A 58 2.28 16.47 -14.95
CA LYS A 58 0.96 17.07 -14.77
C LYS A 58 -0.11 15.97 -14.89
N ASN A 59 -1.05 15.93 -13.95
CA ASN A 59 -2.10 14.90 -13.91
C ASN A 59 -3.41 15.39 -14.57
N THR A 60 -4.39 14.50 -14.73
CA THR A 60 -5.67 14.81 -15.40
C THR A 60 -6.52 15.84 -14.65
N MET A 61 -6.21 16.12 -13.38
CA MET A 61 -6.91 17.08 -12.51
C MET A 61 -6.22 18.46 -12.43
N ASN A 62 -5.33 18.78 -13.38
CA ASN A 62 -4.51 20.01 -13.38
C ASN A 62 -3.54 20.16 -12.21
N GLY A 63 -3.34 19.11 -11.41
CA GLY A 63 -2.27 19.03 -10.41
C GLY A 63 -1.04 18.31 -10.95
N PHE A 64 -0.25 17.74 -10.04
CA PHE A 64 0.91 16.92 -10.37
C PHE A 64 0.84 15.56 -9.69
N SER A 65 1.34 14.54 -10.37
CA SER A 65 1.68 13.25 -9.77
C SER A 65 3.21 13.12 -9.74
N THR A 66 3.75 12.52 -8.68
CA THR A 66 5.19 12.38 -8.50
C THR A 66 5.52 11.00 -7.95
N LEU A 67 6.33 10.24 -8.69
CA LEU A 67 6.90 8.98 -8.20
C LEU A 67 8.03 9.31 -7.22
N LYS A 68 7.83 8.99 -5.94
CA LYS A 68 8.72 9.38 -4.83
C LYS A 68 9.76 8.32 -4.53
N LYS A 69 9.39 7.05 -4.62
CA LYS A 69 10.30 5.92 -4.39
C LYS A 69 9.88 4.77 -5.30
N LEU A 70 10.86 4.12 -5.89
CA LEU A 70 10.74 2.89 -6.64
C LEU A 70 11.91 1.98 -6.28
N THR A 71 11.60 0.71 -6.07
CA THR A 71 12.52 -0.41 -5.86
C THR A 71 11.95 -1.62 -6.60
N ASP A 72 12.65 -2.76 -6.57
CA ASP A 72 12.21 -3.98 -7.25
C ASP A 72 10.83 -4.47 -6.76
N ASP A 73 10.51 -4.26 -5.49
CA ASP A 73 9.28 -4.77 -4.85
C ASP A 73 8.34 -3.69 -4.29
N TYR A 74 8.72 -2.41 -4.30
CA TYR A 74 7.97 -1.33 -3.66
C TYR A 74 7.92 -0.06 -4.50
N LEU A 75 6.79 0.64 -4.45
CA LEU A 75 6.57 1.94 -5.07
C LEU A 75 5.79 2.88 -4.14
N LEU A 76 6.20 4.15 -4.08
CA LEU A 76 5.45 5.26 -3.47
C LEU A 76 5.17 6.33 -4.51
N LEU A 77 3.89 6.55 -4.79
CA LEU A 77 3.39 7.58 -5.69
C LEU A 77 2.64 8.64 -4.90
N GLN A 78 3.05 9.90 -5.04
CA GLN A 78 2.21 11.03 -4.70
C GLN A 78 1.25 11.25 -5.88
N VAL A 79 -0.03 10.90 -5.73
CA VAL A 79 -1.02 10.98 -6.83
C VAL A 79 -1.46 12.42 -7.04
N THR A 80 -1.79 13.10 -5.94
CA THR A 80 -2.13 14.53 -5.88
C THR A 80 -1.49 15.15 -4.63
N GLU A 81 -1.66 16.45 -4.39
CA GLU A 81 -1.26 17.07 -3.11
C GLU A 81 -1.95 16.49 -1.87
N ARG A 82 -3.07 15.77 -2.04
CA ARG A 82 -3.91 15.24 -0.97
C ARG A 82 -4.06 13.72 -1.00
N SER A 83 -3.28 13.02 -1.82
CA SER A 83 -3.35 11.56 -1.89
C SER A 83 -2.03 10.90 -2.27
N THR A 84 -1.79 9.73 -1.68
CA THR A 84 -0.66 8.86 -2.00
C THR A 84 -1.15 7.45 -2.30
N VAL A 85 -0.40 6.74 -3.14
CA VAL A 85 -0.52 5.31 -3.35
C VAL A 85 0.82 4.67 -3.03
N GLU A 86 0.80 3.67 -2.15
CA GLU A 86 1.93 2.78 -1.90
C GLU A 86 1.59 1.41 -2.49
N MET A 87 2.56 0.76 -3.11
CA MET A 87 2.41 -0.61 -3.59
C MET A 87 3.58 -1.45 -3.11
N LYS A 88 3.30 -2.71 -2.75
CA LYS A 88 4.34 -3.69 -2.46
C LYS A 88 4.00 -5.04 -3.07
N LEU A 89 5.00 -5.67 -3.69
CA LEU A 89 4.95 -7.06 -4.11
C LEU A 89 5.31 -7.95 -2.93
N LEU A 90 4.36 -8.79 -2.54
CA LEU A 90 4.50 -9.69 -1.40
C LEU A 90 4.61 -11.13 -1.91
N PRO A 91 5.66 -11.87 -1.52
CA PRO A 91 5.88 -13.21 -2.04
C PRO A 91 4.92 -14.22 -1.41
N LEU A 92 4.47 -15.17 -2.22
CA LEU A 92 3.74 -16.36 -1.82
C LEU A 92 4.68 -17.58 -1.75
N VAL A 93 4.19 -18.66 -1.15
CA VAL A 93 4.96 -19.91 -0.94
C VAL A 93 5.39 -20.62 -2.23
N ASN A 94 4.79 -20.28 -3.37
CA ASN A 94 5.00 -20.89 -4.68
C ASN A 94 5.82 -19.99 -5.62
N ASP A 95 6.63 -19.08 -5.09
CA ASP A 95 7.44 -18.12 -5.84
C ASP A 95 6.62 -17.20 -6.77
N THR A 96 5.35 -16.99 -6.43
CA THR A 96 4.49 -15.98 -7.06
C THR A 96 4.31 -14.79 -6.13
N TYR A 97 3.72 -13.71 -6.62
CA TYR A 97 3.54 -12.48 -5.85
C TYR A 97 2.08 -12.04 -5.86
N VAL A 98 1.68 -11.36 -4.79
CA VAL A 98 0.48 -10.53 -4.73
C VAL A 98 0.89 -9.07 -4.62
N VAL A 99 0.06 -8.19 -5.16
CA VAL A 99 0.21 -6.74 -5.03
C VAL A 99 -0.63 -6.30 -3.83
N CYS A 100 0.01 -5.75 -2.80
CA CYS A 100 -0.67 -4.96 -1.78
C CYS A 100 -0.62 -3.49 -2.20
N MET A 101 -1.78 -2.86 -2.33
CA MET A 101 -1.91 -1.44 -2.64
C MET A 101 -2.54 -0.72 -1.44
N ILE A 102 -1.93 0.38 -1.03
CA ILE A 102 -2.49 1.30 -0.04
C ILE A 102 -2.79 2.62 -0.72
N THR A 103 -4.06 3.00 -0.71
CA THR A 103 -4.48 4.34 -1.10
C THR A 103 -4.71 5.16 0.15
N THR A 104 -3.98 6.26 0.32
CA THR A 104 -4.17 7.18 1.45
C THR A 104 -4.69 8.52 0.96
N VAL A 105 -5.76 9.02 1.59
CA VAL A 105 -6.27 10.37 1.38
C VAL A 105 -5.95 11.24 2.59
N TYR A 106 -5.54 12.48 2.34
CA TYR A 106 -5.14 13.46 3.34
C TYR A 106 -6.21 14.55 3.42
N GLY A 107 -7.32 14.24 4.11
CA GLY A 107 -8.38 15.21 4.42
C GLY A 107 -8.03 16.06 5.64
N PRO A 108 -8.90 16.12 6.69
CA PRO A 108 -8.52 16.71 7.98
C PRO A 108 -7.44 15.88 8.68
N VAL A 109 -7.49 14.54 8.53
CA VAL A 109 -6.46 13.60 8.96
C VAL A 109 -6.27 12.52 7.88
N PRO A 110 -5.13 11.81 7.86
CA PRO A 110 -4.91 10.73 6.91
C PRO A 110 -5.78 9.51 7.23
N ASP A 111 -6.35 8.93 6.18
CA ASP A 111 -7.05 7.65 6.23
C ASP A 111 -6.68 6.82 5.00
N SER A 112 -6.49 5.52 5.17
CA SER A 112 -6.01 4.63 4.12
C SER A 112 -6.89 3.41 3.92
N GLN A 113 -7.03 3.03 2.66
CA GLN A 113 -7.62 1.78 2.23
C GLN A 113 -6.50 0.79 1.84
N VAL A 114 -6.62 -0.47 2.26
CA VAL A 114 -5.71 -1.57 1.91
C VAL A 114 -6.46 -2.53 0.99
N GLU A 115 -5.89 -2.74 -0.20
CA GLU A 115 -6.46 -3.61 -1.23
C GLU A 115 -5.38 -4.56 -1.77
N PHE A 116 -5.82 -5.74 -2.20
CA PHE A 116 -4.92 -6.76 -2.73
C PHE A 116 -5.32 -7.18 -4.13
N PHE A 117 -4.30 -7.47 -4.95
CA PHE A 117 -4.48 -7.89 -6.32
C PHE A 117 -3.51 -9.01 -6.67
N THR A 118 -3.87 -9.83 -7.66
CA THR A 118 -2.86 -10.57 -8.42
C THR A 118 -1.96 -9.58 -9.18
N THR A 119 -0.80 -10.01 -9.66
CA THR A 119 0.04 -9.15 -10.51
C THR A 119 -0.60 -8.79 -11.86
N ASP A 120 -1.61 -9.55 -12.30
CA ASP A 120 -2.48 -9.23 -13.45
C ASP A 120 -3.69 -8.32 -13.09
N TRP A 121 -3.65 -7.67 -11.91
CA TRP A 121 -4.68 -6.73 -11.45
C TRP A 121 -6.10 -7.30 -11.28
N LYS A 122 -6.22 -8.59 -10.96
CA LYS A 122 -7.47 -9.18 -10.49
C LYS A 122 -7.60 -8.93 -8.99
N PRO A 123 -8.72 -8.36 -8.51
CA PRO A 123 -8.91 -8.11 -7.09
C PRO A 123 -8.95 -9.43 -6.31
N LEU A 124 -8.37 -9.39 -5.11
CA LEU A 124 -8.41 -10.46 -4.12
C LEU A 124 -9.22 -9.99 -2.92
N ASP A 125 -9.82 -10.91 -2.18
CA ASP A 125 -10.50 -10.56 -0.94
C ASP A 125 -9.46 -10.20 0.13
N SER A 126 -9.45 -8.94 0.57
CA SER A 126 -8.53 -8.46 1.59
C SER A 126 -8.61 -9.26 2.88
N ALA A 127 -9.79 -9.83 3.22
CA ALA A 127 -9.97 -10.62 4.43
C ALA A 127 -9.16 -11.93 4.43
N ASP A 128 -8.79 -12.45 3.26
CA ASP A 128 -7.96 -13.66 3.12
C ASP A 128 -6.47 -13.40 3.37
N LEU A 129 -6.05 -12.13 3.28
CA LEU A 129 -4.64 -11.72 3.24
C LEU A 129 -4.26 -10.77 4.40
N TYR A 130 -5.27 -10.17 5.05
CA TYR A 130 -5.09 -9.23 6.13
C TYR A 130 -6.29 -9.21 7.07
N THR A 131 -6.03 -9.28 8.38
CA THR A 131 -7.04 -9.08 9.42
C THR A 131 -6.76 -7.81 10.21
N PRO A 132 -7.58 -6.76 10.08
CA PRO A 132 -7.39 -5.54 10.87
C PRO A 132 -7.66 -5.78 12.35
N VAL A 133 -6.76 -5.30 13.20
CA VAL A 133 -6.99 -5.21 14.65
C VAL A 133 -8.22 -4.34 14.93
N PRO A 134 -9.01 -4.66 15.96
CA PRO A 134 -10.13 -3.82 16.35
C PRO A 134 -9.62 -2.53 17.03
N VAL A 135 -10.46 -1.50 17.16
CA VAL A 135 -10.07 -0.20 17.75
C VAL A 135 -9.53 -0.35 19.17
N GLU A 136 -10.06 -1.32 19.92
CA GLU A 136 -9.64 -1.68 21.27
C GLU A 136 -8.16 -2.05 21.35
N TRP A 137 -7.56 -2.52 20.25
CA TRP A 137 -6.14 -2.82 20.22
C TRP A 137 -5.29 -1.56 20.48
N PHE A 138 -5.76 -0.39 20.04
CA PHE A 138 -5.09 0.90 20.24
C PHE A 138 -5.32 1.51 21.63
N ILE A 139 -6.18 0.91 22.45
CA ILE A 139 -6.38 1.30 23.84
C ILE A 139 -5.35 0.58 24.72
N LYS A 140 -4.74 1.28 25.67
CA LYS A 140 -3.78 0.66 26.61
C LYS A 140 -4.43 -0.48 27.39
N ASP A 141 -3.66 -1.55 27.58
CA ASP A 141 -4.17 -2.77 28.20
C ASP A 141 -4.47 -2.59 29.70
N ASP A 142 -3.84 -1.61 30.35
CA ASP A 142 -4.01 -1.24 31.77
C ASP A 142 -5.09 -0.17 32.02
N ALA A 143 -5.80 0.28 30.99
CA ALA A 143 -6.85 1.28 31.14
C ALA A 143 -8.07 0.74 31.92
N ASP A 144 -8.48 1.43 32.98
CA ASP A 144 -9.72 1.13 33.71
C ASP A 144 -10.94 1.53 32.89
N LYS A 145 -11.56 0.54 32.23
CA LYS A 145 -12.71 0.72 31.34
C LYS A 145 -14.00 1.12 32.04
N ASN A 146 -14.08 1.00 33.37
CA ASN A 146 -15.26 1.38 34.15
C ASN A 146 -15.19 2.84 34.64
N ARG A 147 -14.01 3.48 34.52
CA ARG A 147 -13.83 4.87 34.95
C ARG A 147 -14.62 5.80 34.03
N THR A 148 -15.40 6.71 34.60
CA THR A 148 -16.17 7.73 33.84
C THR A 148 -15.30 8.49 32.84
N ALA A 149 -14.10 8.90 33.25
CA ALA A 149 -13.15 9.59 32.37
C ALA A 149 -12.73 8.76 31.15
N PHE A 150 -12.64 7.43 31.27
CA PHE A 150 -12.37 6.54 30.15
C PHE A 150 -13.56 6.53 29.20
N ILE A 151 -14.76 6.24 29.72
CA ILE A 151 -16.00 6.13 28.94
C ILE A 151 -16.26 7.42 28.15
N GLU A 152 -16.16 8.58 28.79
CA GLU A 152 -16.33 9.88 28.15
C GLU A 152 -15.25 10.18 27.11
N ALA A 153 -13.99 9.81 27.38
CA ALA A 153 -12.89 10.02 26.43
C ALA A 153 -13.05 9.14 25.19
N THR A 154 -13.32 7.86 25.35
CA THR A 154 -13.43 6.91 24.23
C THR A 154 -14.72 7.09 23.43
N ALA A 155 -15.78 7.66 24.01
CA ALA A 155 -16.98 8.04 23.25
C ALA A 155 -16.69 9.08 22.14
N ARG A 156 -15.57 9.81 22.23
CA ARG A 156 -15.08 10.74 21.20
C ARG A 156 -14.23 10.04 20.11
N LEU A 157 -14.12 8.72 20.13
CA LEU A 157 -13.40 7.94 19.12
C LEU A 157 -14.42 7.20 18.22
N ASP A 158 -15.36 7.97 17.68
CA ASP A 158 -16.54 7.49 16.96
C ASP A 158 -16.29 7.15 15.48
N VAL A 159 -15.23 7.68 14.88
CA VAL A 159 -14.81 7.36 13.50
C VAL A 159 -13.51 6.55 13.54
N ASP A 160 -13.46 5.43 12.84
CA ASP A 160 -12.23 4.63 12.73
C ASP A 160 -11.39 5.11 11.54
N LEU A 161 -10.42 5.99 11.79
CA LEU A 161 -9.50 6.53 10.80
C LEU A 161 -8.10 5.97 11.08
N ARG A 162 -7.47 5.43 10.04
CA ARG A 162 -6.18 4.76 10.16
C ARG A 162 -5.29 5.09 8.98
N LYS A 163 -4.03 5.38 9.26
CA LYS A 163 -3.01 5.46 8.22
C LYS A 163 -2.24 4.15 8.15
N TYR A 164 -2.20 3.58 6.96
CA TYR A 164 -1.40 2.42 6.64
C TYR A 164 -0.15 2.84 5.86
N SER A 165 0.97 2.19 6.12
CA SER A 165 2.23 2.40 5.37
C SER A 165 2.97 1.08 5.18
N LEU A 166 3.39 0.83 3.96
CA LEU A 166 4.22 -0.31 3.57
C LEU A 166 5.69 0.07 3.75
N SER A 167 6.48 -0.87 4.25
CA SER A 167 7.92 -0.67 4.32
C SER A 167 8.56 -0.87 2.94
N PRO A 168 9.45 0.03 2.50
CA PRO A 168 10.20 -0.17 1.28
C PRO A 168 11.34 -1.20 1.45
N ASP A 169 11.72 -1.52 2.69
CA ASP A 169 12.94 -2.28 2.97
C ASP A 169 12.65 -3.70 3.47
N ASP A 170 11.46 -3.92 4.04
CA ASP A 170 11.01 -5.21 4.54
C ASP A 170 9.51 -5.44 4.26
N GLN A 171 9.01 -6.64 4.56
CA GLN A 171 7.63 -7.05 4.27
C GLN A 171 6.68 -6.69 5.42
N THR A 172 6.74 -5.44 5.87
CA THR A 172 5.90 -4.96 6.97
C THR A 172 4.85 -3.96 6.52
N LEU A 173 3.72 -4.00 7.22
CA LEU A 173 2.60 -3.07 7.11
C LEU A 173 2.41 -2.41 8.48
N THR A 174 2.59 -1.10 8.55
CA THR A 174 2.41 -0.33 9.79
C THR A 174 1.07 0.39 9.78
N VAL A 175 0.36 0.36 10.90
CA VAL A 175 -0.94 1.00 11.10
C VAL A 175 -0.87 1.99 12.24
N GLU A 176 -1.06 3.25 11.90
CA GLU A 176 -1.21 4.36 12.84
C GLU A 176 -2.70 4.67 13.04
N TYR A 177 -3.15 4.73 14.29
CA TYR A 177 -4.51 5.17 14.61
C TYR A 177 -4.59 6.70 14.53
N THR A 178 -5.25 7.21 13.50
CA THR A 178 -5.27 8.65 13.20
C THR A 178 -6.52 9.35 13.72
N THR A 179 -7.55 8.61 14.15
CA THR A 179 -8.76 9.17 14.77
C THR A 179 -8.48 10.27 15.80
N PRO A 180 -7.59 10.10 16.80
CA PRO A 180 -7.39 11.16 17.81
C PRO A 180 -6.88 12.48 17.23
N LYS A 181 -6.30 12.46 16.02
CA LYS A 181 -5.81 13.66 15.33
C LYS A 181 -6.96 14.52 14.78
N TYR A 182 -8.16 13.97 14.59
CA TYR A 182 -9.31 14.73 14.11
C TYR A 182 -9.88 15.63 15.23
N LEU A 183 -9.68 15.22 16.48
CA LEU A 183 -10.16 15.92 17.68
C LEU A 183 -9.46 17.27 17.90
N THR A 184 -10.14 18.16 18.62
CA THR A 184 -9.52 19.39 19.11
C THR A 184 -8.36 19.09 20.06
N LYS A 185 -7.45 20.04 20.22
CA LYS A 185 -6.29 19.88 21.13
C LYS A 185 -6.70 19.57 22.58
N THR A 186 -7.83 20.10 23.03
CA THR A 186 -8.34 19.87 24.40
C THR A 186 -8.88 18.46 24.56
N GLU A 187 -9.72 18.01 23.62
CA GLU A 187 -10.30 16.66 23.65
C GLU A 187 -9.22 15.59 23.47
N ARG A 188 -8.28 15.80 22.53
CA ARG A 188 -7.18 14.86 22.29
C ARG A 188 -6.38 14.59 23.57
N LYS A 189 -6.06 15.62 24.36
CA LYS A 189 -5.37 15.47 25.65
C LYS A 189 -6.14 14.64 26.67
N GLN A 190 -7.46 14.56 26.57
CA GLN A 190 -8.28 13.72 27.44
C GLN A 190 -8.25 12.25 27.00
N VAL A 191 -8.04 11.99 25.70
CA VAL A 191 -8.03 10.64 25.12
C VAL A 191 -6.63 10.01 25.15
N GLU A 192 -5.58 10.79 24.84
CA GLU A 192 -4.17 10.34 24.78
C GLU A 192 -3.72 9.46 25.96
N PRO A 193 -4.08 9.74 27.23
CA PRO A 193 -3.69 8.89 28.35
C PRO A 193 -4.14 7.44 28.24
N PHE A 194 -5.21 7.16 27.49
CA PHE A 194 -5.80 5.82 27.31
C PHE A 194 -5.33 5.11 26.04
N LEU A 195 -4.56 5.77 25.17
CA LEU A 195 -4.12 5.20 23.89
C LEU A 195 -2.71 4.65 23.94
N LYS A 196 -2.44 3.58 23.18
CA LYS A 196 -1.08 3.13 22.92
C LYS A 196 -0.35 4.19 22.10
N ASN A 197 0.91 4.44 22.44
CA ASN A 197 1.76 5.39 21.72
C ASN A 197 2.53 4.75 20.56
N THR A 198 2.36 3.45 20.36
CA THR A 198 3.04 2.66 19.33
C THR A 198 2.05 2.21 18.27
N PRO A 199 2.40 2.29 16.97
CA PRO A 199 1.56 1.75 15.92
C PRO A 199 1.50 0.21 15.98
N LYS A 200 0.48 -0.38 15.35
CA LYS A 200 0.48 -1.83 15.08
C LYS A 200 1.35 -2.09 13.87
N VAL A 201 2.31 -2.99 14.01
CA VAL A 201 3.09 -3.51 12.89
C VAL A 201 2.61 -4.93 12.58
N TYR A 202 2.34 -5.17 11.31
CA TYR A 202 2.10 -6.51 10.77
C TYR A 202 3.30 -6.95 9.96
N ILE A 203 3.58 -8.24 10.00
CA ILE A 203 4.62 -8.88 9.18
C ILE A 203 3.94 -9.80 8.19
N TRP A 204 4.34 -9.74 6.93
CA TRP A 204 3.88 -10.68 5.92
C TRP A 204 4.42 -12.08 6.20
N GLU A 205 3.53 -13.03 6.41
CA GLU A 205 3.88 -14.42 6.62
C GLU A 205 3.18 -15.32 5.60
N LYS A 206 3.94 -15.78 4.60
CA LYS A 206 3.55 -16.75 3.56
C LYS A 206 2.43 -16.28 2.62
N PHE A 207 1.30 -15.85 3.16
CA PHE A 207 0.11 -15.41 2.45
C PHE A 207 -0.74 -14.43 3.27
N HIS A 208 -0.31 -13.99 4.46
CA HIS A 208 -1.14 -13.15 5.33
C HIS A 208 -0.31 -12.21 6.21
N PHE A 209 -0.79 -10.99 6.43
CA PHE A 209 -0.21 -10.03 7.39
C PHE A 209 -0.63 -10.35 8.84
N LYS A 210 0.33 -10.58 9.75
CA LYS A 210 0.07 -10.92 11.17
C LYS A 210 0.63 -9.90 12.15
#